data_AF-A0A8J2XJI1-F1
#
_entry.id   AF-A0A8J2XJI1-F1
#
_cell.length_a   1.000
_cell.length_b   1.000
_cell.length_c   1.000
_cell.angle_alpha   90.00
_cell.angle_beta   90.00
_cell.angle_gamma   90.00
#
_symmetry.space_group_name_H-M   'P 1'
#
loop_
_entity.id
_entity.type
_entity.pdbx_description
1 polymer ?
#
loop_
_entity_poly.entity_id
_entity_poly.type
_entity_poly.pdbx_seq_one_letter_code
_entity_poly.pdbx_strand_id
1 'polypeptide(L)'
;MGRPFTQVDVFTDRLMLGNPVAVVHNAEGLDDEALAAFARWTNLSETTFLLPPTDERADYRLRIFTPGGELPFAGHPTLGSARAWLHAGGAPTHPEIIVQECGVGLAQVRHAGERLAFAAPPLRRSGSVDEPLATQVSAALGLDPGQVRGIEWIDNGPGWLGVLVDSAETVLGIEPDQPAMPVRAVGVAGPYPEPAAGEPLLEVRAFVGGLGVPEDPVTGSLNAGLAQWLIGARIVPGSYTAQQGTRLGRRGRIHISQEEDGLWVGGDTVIGVTGTVTLA
;
A
#
# COMPACT_ATOMS: atom_id res chain seq x y z
N MET A 1 -21.00 -19.32 -12.13
CA MET A 1 -19.95 -20.14 -12.80
C MET A 1 -18.71 -20.13 -11.91
N GLY A 2 -17.83 -21.13 -11.96
CA GLY A 2 -16.57 -21.10 -11.19
C GLY A 2 -15.57 -20.15 -11.83
N ARG A 3 -15.02 -19.20 -11.06
CA ARG A 3 -13.96 -18.27 -11.50
C ARG A 3 -12.67 -18.58 -10.75
N PRO A 4 -11.49 -18.60 -11.40
CA PRO A 4 -10.24 -18.81 -10.69
C PRO A 4 -10.00 -17.72 -9.64
N PHE A 5 -9.36 -18.11 -8.54
CA PHE A 5 -9.12 -17.26 -7.40
C PHE A 5 -7.69 -17.44 -6.91
N THR A 6 -7.05 -16.32 -6.54
CA THR A 6 -5.76 -16.31 -5.86
C THR A 6 -5.85 -15.38 -4.65
N GLN A 7 -5.28 -15.78 -3.52
CA GLN A 7 -4.99 -14.87 -2.42
C GLN A 7 -3.49 -14.71 -2.28
N VAL A 8 -3.02 -13.47 -2.39
CA VAL A 8 -1.60 -13.11 -2.40
C VAL A 8 -1.31 -12.28 -1.16
N ASP A 9 -0.24 -12.64 -0.46
CA ASP A 9 0.30 -11.83 0.63
C ASP A 9 1.42 -10.93 0.09
N VAL A 10 1.28 -9.62 0.28
CA VAL A 10 2.10 -8.60 -0.39
C VAL A 10 3.02 -7.91 0.60
N PHE A 11 4.20 -7.48 0.12
CA PHE A 11 5.30 -6.91 0.90
C PHE A 11 5.92 -7.91 1.87
N THR A 12 5.93 -9.18 1.52
CA THR A 12 6.52 -10.22 2.36
C THR A 12 7.08 -11.37 1.53
N ASP A 13 8.10 -12.02 2.09
CA ASP A 13 8.71 -13.25 1.61
C ASP A 13 8.08 -14.50 2.26
N ARG A 14 7.15 -14.32 3.20
CA ARG A 14 6.51 -15.40 3.96
C ARG A 14 5.03 -15.15 4.11
N LEU A 15 4.24 -16.19 3.86
CA LEU A 15 2.80 -16.12 4.02
C LEU A 15 2.40 -15.71 5.45
N MET A 16 1.29 -14.96 5.54
CA MET A 16 0.69 -14.41 6.75
C MET A 16 1.46 -13.24 7.39
N LEU A 17 2.53 -12.74 6.78
CA LEU A 17 3.33 -11.65 7.34
C LEU A 17 3.21 -10.33 6.57
N GLY A 18 2.51 -10.30 5.43
CA GLY A 18 2.33 -9.10 4.63
C GLY A 18 0.93 -8.48 4.78
N ASN A 19 0.46 -7.87 3.69
CA ASN A 19 -0.92 -7.44 3.50
C ASN A 19 -1.62 -8.32 2.45
N PRO A 20 -2.64 -9.12 2.83
CA PRO A 20 -3.30 -10.03 1.92
C PRO A 20 -4.29 -9.31 0.99
N VAL A 21 -4.28 -9.67 -0.28
CA VAL A 21 -5.29 -9.28 -1.28
C VAL A 21 -5.93 -10.51 -1.92
N ALA A 22 -7.25 -10.48 -2.02
CA ALA A 22 -8.02 -11.46 -2.79
C ALA A 22 -8.06 -11.03 -4.27
N VAL A 23 -7.78 -11.94 -5.19
CA VAL A 23 -7.78 -11.69 -6.63
C VAL A 23 -8.73 -12.68 -7.32
N VAL A 24 -9.80 -12.15 -7.90
CA VAL A 24 -10.72 -12.91 -8.77
C VAL A 24 -10.29 -12.75 -10.21
N HIS A 25 -10.05 -13.86 -10.87
CA HIS A 25 -9.67 -13.90 -12.29
C HIS A 25 -10.90 -13.93 -13.19
N ASN A 26 -10.71 -13.51 -14.44
CA ASN A 26 -11.73 -13.53 -15.49
C ASN A 26 -13.05 -12.95 -14.98
N ALA A 27 -13.04 -11.72 -14.49
CA ALA A 27 -14.19 -11.10 -13.82
C ALA A 27 -15.21 -10.48 -14.80
N GLU A 28 -15.12 -10.76 -16.11
CA GLU A 28 -16.12 -10.27 -17.06
C GLU A 28 -17.53 -10.76 -16.73
N GLY A 29 -18.51 -9.89 -16.98
CA GLY A 29 -19.93 -10.18 -16.75
C GLY A 29 -20.39 -10.02 -15.30
N LEU A 30 -19.50 -9.72 -14.34
CA LEU A 30 -19.89 -9.30 -12.99
C LEU A 30 -20.24 -7.80 -13.00
N ASP A 31 -21.37 -7.44 -12.39
CA ASP A 31 -21.76 -6.05 -12.18
C ASP A 31 -21.15 -5.46 -10.89
N ASP A 32 -21.25 -4.14 -10.73
CA ASP A 32 -20.68 -3.41 -9.60
C ASP A 32 -21.21 -3.90 -8.24
N GLU A 33 -22.46 -4.35 -8.19
CA GLU A 33 -23.08 -4.86 -6.97
C GLU A 33 -22.44 -6.19 -6.57
N ALA A 34 -22.26 -7.11 -7.52
CA ALA A 34 -21.60 -8.39 -7.29
C ALA A 34 -20.14 -8.22 -6.85
N LEU A 35 -19.39 -7.31 -7.50
CA LEU A 35 -18.00 -7.02 -7.13
C LEU A 35 -17.91 -6.46 -5.70
N ALA A 36 -18.73 -5.45 -5.38
CA ALA A 36 -18.74 -4.85 -4.05
C ALA A 36 -19.24 -5.82 -2.97
N ALA A 37 -20.24 -6.65 -3.27
CA ALA A 37 -20.74 -7.67 -2.36
C ALA A 37 -19.68 -8.73 -2.06
N PHE A 38 -18.94 -9.18 -3.07
CA PHE A 38 -17.86 -10.14 -2.85
C PHE A 38 -16.71 -9.52 -2.05
N ALA A 39 -16.31 -8.29 -2.36
CA ALA A 39 -15.28 -7.57 -1.60
C ALA A 39 -15.67 -7.46 -0.11
N ARG A 40 -16.92 -7.08 0.20
CA ARG A 40 -17.45 -7.09 1.57
C ARG A 40 -17.41 -8.47 2.22
N TRP A 41 -17.76 -9.52 1.47
CA TRP A 41 -17.79 -10.89 1.99
C TRP A 41 -16.39 -11.42 2.32
N THR A 42 -15.36 -11.11 1.52
CA THR A 42 -13.97 -11.52 1.84
C THR A 42 -13.46 -10.83 3.11
N ASN A 43 -13.94 -9.61 3.38
CA ASN A 43 -13.54 -8.78 4.51
C ASN A 43 -12.01 -8.58 4.63
N LEU A 44 -11.30 -8.63 3.51
CA LEU A 44 -9.92 -8.17 3.39
C LEU A 44 -9.90 -6.66 3.19
N SER A 45 -8.74 -6.03 3.37
CA SER A 45 -8.54 -4.60 3.08
C SER A 45 -9.01 -4.28 1.66
N GLU A 46 -8.61 -5.11 0.69
CA GLU A 46 -9.06 -5.02 -0.69
C GLU A 46 -9.27 -6.39 -1.33
N THR A 47 -10.21 -6.43 -2.28
CA THR A 47 -10.41 -7.49 -3.27
C THR A 47 -10.27 -6.88 -4.66
N THR A 48 -9.59 -7.59 -5.55
CA THR A 48 -9.36 -7.15 -6.92
C THR A 48 -9.95 -8.13 -7.93
N PHE A 49 -10.26 -7.57 -9.09
CA PHE A 49 -10.93 -8.27 -10.17
C PHE A 49 -10.16 -8.01 -11.46
N LEU A 50 -9.58 -9.08 -12.01
CA LEU A 50 -8.85 -9.03 -13.28
C LEU A 50 -9.85 -9.14 -14.44
N LEU A 51 -9.75 -8.21 -15.38
CA LEU A 51 -10.56 -8.15 -16.59
C LEU A 51 -9.63 -8.02 -17.81
N PRO A 52 -10.10 -8.41 -19.01
CA PRO A 52 -9.44 -8.03 -20.25
C PRO A 52 -9.28 -6.50 -20.32
N PRO A 53 -8.14 -6.03 -20.83
CA PRO A 53 -7.92 -4.61 -21.03
C PRO A 53 -8.88 -4.06 -22.10
N THR A 54 -9.23 -2.79 -21.97
CA THR A 54 -9.92 -2.02 -23.00
C THR A 54 -8.99 -1.08 -23.75
N ASP A 55 -7.84 -0.74 -23.17
CA ASP A 55 -6.74 -0.08 -23.84
C ASP A 55 -5.72 -1.11 -24.34
N GLU A 56 -5.42 -1.12 -25.64
CA GLU A 56 -4.48 -2.08 -26.26
C GLU A 56 -3.04 -1.97 -25.72
N ARG A 57 -2.71 -0.88 -25.01
CA ARG A 57 -1.40 -0.70 -24.37
C ARG A 57 -1.31 -1.39 -23.00
N ALA A 58 -2.43 -1.86 -22.45
CA ALA A 58 -2.47 -2.55 -21.16
C ALA A 58 -2.40 -4.07 -21.34
N ASP A 59 -1.71 -4.73 -20.41
CA ASP A 59 -1.64 -6.20 -20.35
C ASP A 59 -2.90 -6.79 -19.68
N TYR A 60 -3.47 -6.06 -18.71
CA TYR A 60 -4.74 -6.39 -18.07
C TYR A 60 -5.43 -5.15 -17.51
N ARG A 61 -6.73 -5.26 -17.23
CA ARG A 61 -7.50 -4.28 -16.48
C ARG A 61 -7.79 -4.78 -15.07
N LEU A 62 -7.70 -3.89 -14.09
CA LEU A 62 -7.93 -4.17 -12.69
C LEU A 62 -8.97 -3.23 -12.11
N ARG A 63 -9.97 -3.81 -11.44
CA ARG A 63 -10.85 -3.09 -10.52
C ARG A 63 -10.52 -3.48 -9.08
N ILE A 64 -10.52 -2.50 -8.18
CA ILE A 64 -10.04 -2.65 -6.80
C ILE A 64 -11.16 -2.20 -5.87
N PHE A 65 -11.62 -3.08 -4.99
CA PHE A 65 -12.70 -2.81 -4.05
C PHE A 65 -12.24 -3.02 -2.62
N THR A 66 -12.53 -2.05 -1.77
CA THR A 66 -12.59 -2.24 -0.31
C THR A 66 -13.97 -2.77 0.07
N PRO A 67 -14.21 -3.18 1.32
CA PRO A 67 -15.57 -3.42 1.83
C PRO A 67 -16.47 -2.17 1.70
N GLY A 68 -15.90 -0.96 1.70
CA GLY A 68 -16.63 0.30 1.63
C GLY A 68 -16.91 0.83 0.22
N GLY A 69 -16.27 0.29 -0.82
CA GLY A 69 -16.44 0.75 -2.20
C GLY A 69 -15.19 0.61 -3.07
N GLU A 70 -15.33 1.00 -4.34
CA GLU A 70 -14.27 0.94 -5.34
C GLU A 70 -13.21 2.04 -5.14
N LEU A 71 -11.94 1.65 -5.31
CA LEU A 71 -10.80 2.56 -5.33
C LEU A 71 -10.27 2.69 -6.78
N PRO A 72 -9.91 3.91 -7.22
CA PRO A 72 -9.35 4.09 -8.55
C PRO A 72 -7.93 3.51 -8.68
N PHE A 73 -7.21 3.37 -7.56
CA PHE A 73 -5.87 2.79 -7.48
C PHE A 73 -5.53 2.42 -6.03
N ALA A 74 -4.73 1.36 -5.85
CA ALA A 74 -4.11 1.02 -4.58
C ALA A 74 -2.80 0.24 -4.80
N GLY A 75 -1.80 0.47 -3.96
CA GLY A 75 -0.44 -0.06 -4.15
C GLY A 75 -0.32 -1.58 -3.96
N HIS A 76 -0.60 -2.09 -2.75
CA HIS A 76 -0.51 -3.54 -2.49
C HIS A 76 -1.45 -4.38 -3.38
N PRO A 77 -2.68 -3.93 -3.68
CA PRO A 77 -3.57 -4.66 -4.58
C PRO A 77 -3.03 -4.72 -6.01
N THR A 78 -2.34 -3.68 -6.48
CA THR A 78 -1.64 -3.67 -7.77
C THR A 78 -0.55 -4.73 -7.82
N LEU A 79 0.34 -4.81 -6.82
CA LEU A 79 1.42 -5.80 -6.80
C LEU A 79 0.88 -7.23 -6.67
N GLY A 80 -0.08 -7.46 -5.77
CA GLY A 80 -0.67 -8.79 -5.59
C GLY A 80 -1.44 -9.28 -6.82
N SER A 81 -2.15 -8.37 -7.51
CA SER A 81 -2.85 -8.71 -8.74
C SER A 81 -1.91 -8.98 -9.91
N ALA A 82 -0.82 -8.21 -10.05
CA ALA A 82 0.20 -8.49 -11.06
C ALA A 82 0.87 -9.86 -10.81
N ARG A 83 1.17 -10.20 -9.54
CA ARG A 83 1.66 -11.54 -9.17
C ARG A 83 0.66 -12.64 -9.53
N ALA A 84 -0.62 -12.45 -9.21
CA ALA A 84 -1.66 -13.42 -9.51
C ALA A 84 -1.82 -13.60 -11.03
N TRP A 85 -1.80 -12.51 -11.80
CA TRP A 85 -1.90 -12.52 -13.25
C TRP A 85 -0.72 -13.26 -13.90
N LEU A 86 0.53 -12.97 -13.48
CA LEU A 86 1.71 -13.70 -13.92
C LEU A 86 1.61 -15.20 -13.62
N HIS A 87 1.15 -15.56 -12.42
CA HIS A 87 0.99 -16.96 -12.01
C HIS A 87 -0.08 -17.69 -12.83
N ALA A 88 -1.13 -16.99 -13.27
CA ALA A 88 -2.16 -17.53 -14.15
C ALA A 88 -1.71 -17.67 -15.62
N GLY A 89 -0.45 -17.40 -15.94
CA GLY A 89 0.10 -17.47 -17.29
C GLY A 89 0.02 -16.15 -18.07
N GLY A 90 -0.27 -15.04 -17.39
CA GLY A 90 -0.16 -13.71 -17.97
C GLY A 90 1.25 -13.45 -18.50
N ALA A 91 1.35 -13.00 -19.74
CA ALA A 91 2.60 -12.72 -20.43
C ALA A 91 2.70 -11.22 -20.71
N PRO A 92 3.58 -10.47 -20.00
CA PRO A 92 3.77 -9.05 -20.26
C PRO A 92 4.18 -8.80 -21.70
N THR A 93 3.64 -7.75 -22.32
CA THR A 93 4.05 -7.32 -23.66
C THR A 93 5.49 -6.80 -23.66
N HIS A 94 5.92 -6.17 -22.56
CA HIS A 94 7.29 -5.72 -22.34
C HIS A 94 7.98 -6.59 -21.27
N PRO A 95 9.25 -7.03 -21.45
CA PRO A 95 9.88 -8.02 -20.57
C PRO A 95 9.98 -7.60 -19.10
N GLU A 96 10.13 -6.30 -18.82
CA GLU A 96 10.38 -5.77 -17.47
C GLU A 96 9.24 -4.92 -16.91
N ILE A 97 8.20 -4.64 -17.71
CA ILE A 97 7.11 -3.74 -17.35
C ILE A 97 5.79 -4.41 -17.68
N ILE A 98 4.91 -4.43 -16.68
CA ILE A 98 3.51 -4.80 -16.82
C ILE A 98 2.69 -3.51 -16.78
N VAL A 99 1.78 -3.35 -17.73
CA VAL A 99 0.88 -2.20 -17.82
C VAL A 99 -0.51 -2.61 -17.34
N GLN A 100 -0.91 -2.07 -16.19
CA GLN A 100 -2.23 -2.26 -15.60
C GLN A 100 -3.15 -1.10 -15.97
N GLU A 101 -4.28 -1.38 -16.62
CA GLU A 101 -5.39 -0.43 -16.73
C GLU A 101 -6.21 -0.43 -15.44
N CYS A 102 -6.47 0.74 -14.85
CA CYS A 102 -7.30 0.89 -13.66
C CYS A 102 -7.96 2.28 -13.61
N GLY A 103 -8.64 2.63 -12.51
CA GLY A 103 -9.40 3.88 -12.41
C GLY A 103 -8.57 5.17 -12.49
N VAL A 104 -7.23 5.08 -12.44
CA VAL A 104 -6.31 6.21 -12.71
C VAL A 104 -5.71 6.20 -14.13
N GLY A 105 -6.13 5.28 -14.99
CA GLY A 105 -5.56 5.07 -16.33
C GLY A 105 -4.55 3.92 -16.35
N LEU A 106 -3.41 4.12 -17.03
CA LEU A 106 -2.37 3.11 -17.20
C LEU A 106 -1.31 3.24 -16.10
N ALA A 107 -1.27 2.27 -15.19
CA ALA A 107 -0.26 2.15 -14.15
C ALA A 107 0.81 1.15 -14.56
N GLN A 108 2.08 1.50 -14.35
CA GLN A 108 3.20 0.61 -14.63
C GLN A 108 3.62 -0.16 -13.38
N VAL A 109 3.87 -1.46 -13.56
CA VAL A 109 4.44 -2.35 -12.55
C VAL A 109 5.74 -2.92 -13.10
N ARG A 110 6.86 -2.59 -12.46
CA ARG A 110 8.15 -3.21 -12.75
C ARG A 110 8.15 -4.66 -12.30
N HIS A 111 8.70 -5.49 -13.16
CA HIS A 111 8.91 -6.91 -12.98
C HIS A 111 10.35 -7.24 -13.39
N ALA A 112 11.30 -6.80 -12.56
CA ALA A 112 12.72 -7.11 -12.73
C ALA A 112 13.15 -8.08 -11.61
N GLY A 113 13.25 -9.37 -11.95
CA GLY A 113 13.49 -10.45 -10.99
C GLY A 113 12.23 -10.86 -10.23
N GLU A 114 12.38 -11.30 -8.98
CA GLU A 114 11.24 -11.79 -8.19
C GLU A 114 10.39 -10.69 -7.58
N ARG A 115 10.92 -9.46 -7.45
CA ARG A 115 10.23 -8.35 -6.78
C ARG A 115 9.43 -7.51 -7.76
N LEU A 116 8.19 -7.21 -7.40
CA LEU A 116 7.33 -6.29 -8.15
C LEU A 116 7.41 -4.90 -7.52
N ALA A 117 7.30 -3.85 -8.33
CA ALA A 117 7.23 -2.47 -7.85
C ALA A 117 6.30 -1.60 -8.69
N PHE A 118 5.53 -0.73 -8.05
CA PHE A 118 4.69 0.26 -8.74
C PHE A 118 5.31 1.65 -8.63
N ALA A 119 5.06 2.49 -9.63
CA ALA A 119 5.47 3.89 -9.59
C ALA A 119 4.65 4.65 -8.55
N ALA A 120 5.30 5.39 -7.65
CA ALA A 120 4.64 6.21 -6.65
C ALA A 120 3.74 7.25 -7.34
N PRO A 121 2.44 7.29 -7.03
CA PRO A 121 1.57 8.31 -7.61
C PRO A 121 1.97 9.72 -7.10
N PRO A 122 1.77 10.77 -7.92
CA PRO A 122 2.05 12.13 -7.51
C PRO A 122 1.20 12.53 -6.31
N LEU A 123 1.75 13.37 -5.44
CA LEU A 123 1.02 13.94 -4.32
C LEU A 123 -0.06 14.91 -4.83
N ARG A 124 -1.30 14.70 -4.38
CA ARG A 124 -2.44 15.60 -4.54
C ARG A 124 -2.42 16.75 -3.53
N ARG A 125 -1.85 16.50 -2.34
CA ARG A 125 -1.62 17.51 -1.30
C ARG A 125 -0.28 17.23 -0.62
N SER A 126 0.54 18.26 -0.49
CA SER A 126 1.87 18.18 0.11
C SER A 126 2.21 19.40 0.96
N GLY A 127 3.25 19.27 1.79
CA GLY A 127 3.83 20.38 2.55
C GLY A 127 3.25 20.55 3.95
N SER A 128 3.55 21.70 4.57
CA SER A 128 3.29 21.97 5.98
C SER A 128 1.83 21.82 6.39
N VAL A 129 1.62 21.24 7.56
CA VAL A 129 0.33 21.22 8.27
C VAL A 129 0.24 22.45 9.16
N ASP A 130 -0.96 23.03 9.31
CA ASP A 130 -1.17 24.13 10.25
C ASP A 130 -0.95 23.70 11.71
N GLU A 131 -0.45 24.62 12.53
CA GLU A 131 -0.06 24.35 13.92
C GLU A 131 -1.21 23.79 14.79
N PRO A 132 -2.46 24.28 14.69
CA PRO A 132 -3.58 23.69 15.41
C PRO A 132 -3.80 22.22 15.05
N LEU A 133 -3.84 21.88 13.76
CA LEU A 133 -4.02 20.50 13.32
C LEU A 133 -2.83 19.61 13.69
N ALA A 134 -1.60 20.10 13.54
CA ALA A 134 -0.39 19.38 13.94
C ALA A 134 -0.39 19.04 15.45
N THR A 135 -0.83 19.98 16.28
CA THR A 135 -0.98 19.79 17.73
C THR A 135 -2.04 18.74 18.05
N GLN A 136 -3.21 18.81 17.40
CA GLN A 136 -4.29 17.84 17.59
C GLN A 136 -3.88 16.42 17.18
N VAL A 137 -3.20 16.26 16.04
CA VAL A 137 -2.69 14.96 15.58
C VAL A 137 -1.65 14.41 16.56
N SER A 138 -0.69 15.22 16.99
CA SER A 138 0.34 14.78 17.94
C SER A 138 -0.26 14.32 19.26
N ALA A 139 -1.24 15.07 19.79
CA ALA A 139 -1.96 14.70 21.00
C ALA A 139 -2.77 13.41 20.83
N ALA A 140 -3.48 13.24 19.69
CA ALA A 140 -4.24 12.02 19.40
C ALA A 140 -3.33 10.79 19.22
N LEU A 141 -2.07 10.98 18.78
CA LEU A 141 -1.07 9.91 18.74
C LEU A 141 -0.37 9.66 20.09
N GLY A 142 -0.64 10.47 21.11
CA GLY A 142 0.03 10.38 22.41
C GLY A 142 1.52 10.75 22.37
N LEU A 143 1.93 11.61 21.43
CA LEU A 143 3.32 11.99 21.22
C LEU A 143 3.71 13.23 22.03
N ASP A 144 4.88 13.17 22.67
CA ASP A 144 5.49 14.33 23.28
C ASP A 144 6.10 15.26 22.21
N PRO A 145 6.12 16.59 22.43
CA PRO A 145 6.70 17.54 21.47
C PRO A 145 8.17 17.24 21.11
N GLY A 146 8.93 16.66 22.05
CA GLY A 146 10.34 16.29 21.83
C GLY A 146 10.54 15.08 20.90
N GLN A 147 9.49 14.28 20.67
CA GLN A 147 9.52 13.10 19.81
C GLN A 147 9.19 13.44 18.34
N VAL A 148 8.42 14.51 18.10
CA VAL A 148 8.02 14.90 16.74
C VAL A 148 9.17 15.61 16.02
N ARG A 149 9.47 15.15 14.81
CA ARG A 149 10.52 15.72 13.93
C ARG A 149 9.94 16.47 12.75
N GLY A 150 8.74 16.11 12.31
CA GLY A 150 8.04 16.80 11.24
C GLY A 150 6.63 16.25 11.04
N ILE A 151 5.74 17.10 10.53
CA ILE A 151 4.39 16.72 10.14
C ILE A 151 4.07 17.39 8.80
N GLU A 152 3.77 16.59 7.79
CA GLU A 152 3.46 17.07 6.45
C GLU A 152 2.27 16.35 5.83
N TRP A 153 1.54 17.05 4.97
CA TRP A 153 0.65 16.39 4.03
C TRP A 153 1.50 15.58 3.04
N ILE A 154 1.10 14.32 2.81
CA ILE A 154 1.75 13.39 1.89
C ILE A 154 0.70 12.61 1.09
N ASP A 155 -0.40 13.29 0.77
CA ASP A 155 -1.59 12.67 0.21
C ASP A 155 -1.42 12.39 -1.28
N ASN A 156 -1.50 11.12 -1.66
CA ASN A 156 -1.55 10.64 -3.05
C ASN A 156 -2.91 10.00 -3.42
N GLY A 157 -3.95 10.20 -2.61
CA GLY A 157 -5.30 9.69 -2.81
C GLY A 157 -6.10 9.54 -1.51
N PRO A 158 -5.60 8.76 -0.52
CA PRO A 158 -6.35 8.46 0.71
C PRO A 158 -6.49 9.60 1.73
N GLY A 159 -5.77 10.71 1.58
CA GLY A 159 -5.75 11.82 2.54
C GLY A 159 -4.64 11.73 3.59
N TRP A 160 -3.50 11.10 3.27
CA TRP A 160 -2.44 10.86 4.24
C TRP A 160 -1.81 12.14 4.80
N LEU A 161 -1.74 12.19 6.12
CA LEU A 161 -0.87 13.07 6.89
C LEU A 161 0.28 12.24 7.47
N GLY A 162 1.51 12.62 7.14
CA GLY A 162 2.72 11.94 7.56
C GLY A 162 3.31 12.60 8.81
N VAL A 163 3.71 11.78 9.77
CA VAL A 163 4.40 12.20 11.00
C VAL A 163 5.74 11.50 11.06
N LEU A 164 6.83 12.26 11.08
CA LEU A 164 8.16 11.74 11.37
C LEU A 164 8.43 11.90 12.86
N VAL A 165 8.76 10.80 13.53
CA VAL A 165 9.17 10.79 14.94
C VAL A 165 10.65 10.44 15.08
N ASP A 166 11.16 10.54 16.30
CA ASP A 166 12.56 10.41 16.63
C ASP A 166 13.13 8.99 16.54
N SER A 167 12.30 7.95 16.68
CA SER A 167 12.76 6.56 16.65
C SER A 167 11.68 5.56 16.25
N ALA A 168 12.11 4.39 15.78
CA ALA A 168 11.25 3.23 15.57
C ALA A 168 10.57 2.77 16.87
N GLU A 169 11.24 2.91 18.03
CA GLU A 169 10.65 2.60 19.34
C GLU A 169 9.44 3.49 19.63
N THR A 170 9.55 4.79 19.36
CA THR A 170 8.41 5.73 19.48
C THR A 170 7.26 5.29 18.59
N VAL A 171 7.50 4.90 17.32
CA VAL A 171 6.45 4.39 16.42
C VAL A 171 5.74 3.18 17.02
N LEU A 172 6.50 2.20 17.53
CA LEU A 172 5.97 0.98 18.11
C LEU A 172 5.20 1.24 19.42
N GLY A 173 5.57 2.28 20.16
CA GLY A 173 4.93 2.68 21.43
C GLY A 173 3.62 3.46 21.29
N ILE A 174 3.25 3.91 20.09
CA ILE A 174 2.04 4.72 19.87
C ILE A 174 0.77 3.90 20.17
N GLU A 175 -0.09 4.47 21.01
CA GLU A 175 -1.45 3.98 21.28
C GLU A 175 -2.43 5.11 20.93
N PRO A 176 -2.99 5.14 19.70
CA PRO A 176 -3.73 6.31 19.23
C PRO A 176 -5.12 6.40 19.87
N ASP A 177 -5.51 7.62 20.28
CA ASP A 177 -6.89 7.98 20.57
C ASP A 177 -7.64 8.19 19.24
N GLN A 178 -8.14 7.08 18.70
CA GLN A 178 -8.83 7.04 17.40
C GLN A 178 -10.05 7.99 17.35
N PRO A 179 -10.93 8.05 18.36
CA PRO A 179 -12.01 9.05 18.39
C PRO A 179 -11.54 10.51 18.35
N ALA A 180 -10.37 10.83 18.92
CA ALA A 180 -9.82 12.18 18.93
C ALA A 180 -9.05 12.55 17.64
N MET A 181 -8.79 11.59 16.75
CA MET A 181 -8.02 11.81 15.53
C MET A 181 -8.75 12.77 14.57
N PRO A 182 -8.18 13.96 14.25
CA PRO A 182 -8.86 14.98 13.45
C PRO A 182 -8.82 14.68 11.94
N VAL A 183 -8.11 13.63 11.53
CA VAL A 183 -7.92 13.22 10.14
C VAL A 183 -8.26 11.76 9.96
N ARG A 184 -8.69 11.42 8.75
CA ARG A 184 -9.06 10.05 8.37
C ARG A 184 -7.88 9.08 8.22
N ALA A 185 -6.68 9.59 7.92
CA ALA A 185 -5.53 8.76 7.59
C ALA A 185 -4.24 9.44 8.07
N VAL A 186 -3.56 8.82 9.03
CA VAL A 186 -2.28 9.29 9.56
C VAL A 186 -1.26 8.15 9.52
N GLY A 187 -0.09 8.45 8.99
CA GLY A 187 1.02 7.51 8.94
C GLY A 187 2.19 8.04 9.74
N VAL A 188 2.77 7.20 10.58
CA VAL A 188 3.90 7.58 11.44
C VAL A 188 5.12 6.77 11.04
N ALA A 189 6.25 7.44 10.88
CA ALA A 189 7.53 6.81 10.56
C ALA A 189 8.60 7.25 11.56
N GLY A 190 9.52 6.34 11.89
CA GLY A 190 10.62 6.61 12.81
C GLY A 190 11.84 5.74 12.47
N PRO A 191 13.06 6.27 12.57
CA PRO A 191 14.26 5.56 12.15
C PRO A 191 14.67 4.46 13.14
N TYR A 192 15.19 3.36 12.61
CA TYR A 192 15.98 2.43 13.40
C TYR A 192 17.37 3.01 13.67
N PRO A 193 17.95 2.80 14.86
CA PRO A 193 19.31 3.23 15.15
C PRO A 193 20.31 2.35 14.38
N GLU A 194 21.19 2.99 13.61
CA GLU A 194 22.30 2.35 12.89
C GLU A 194 21.93 1.01 12.20
N PRO A 195 20.97 1.02 11.26
CA PRO A 195 20.52 -0.22 10.63
C PRO A 195 21.68 -0.87 9.86
N ALA A 196 21.87 -2.17 10.07
CA ALA A 196 22.80 -2.96 9.26
C ALA A 196 22.36 -2.93 7.78
N ALA A 197 23.31 -3.16 6.87
CA ALA A 197 23.00 -3.24 5.44
C ALA A 197 21.93 -4.32 5.17
N GLY A 198 20.84 -3.92 4.50
CA GLY A 198 19.71 -4.81 4.19
C GLY A 198 18.60 -4.83 5.26
N GLU A 199 18.81 -4.24 6.44
CA GLU A 199 17.75 -4.03 7.42
C GLU A 199 16.95 -2.75 7.13
N PRO A 200 15.71 -2.62 7.66
CA PRO A 200 14.88 -1.46 7.42
C PRO A 200 15.49 -0.22 8.04
N LEU A 201 15.39 0.89 7.32
CA LEU A 201 15.76 2.20 7.80
C LEU A 201 14.68 2.77 8.72
N LEU A 202 13.41 2.50 8.41
CA LEU A 202 12.25 3.06 9.10
C LEU A 202 11.33 1.94 9.60
N GLU A 203 10.79 2.11 10.80
CA GLU A 203 9.52 1.49 11.18
C GLU A 203 8.39 2.46 10.83
N VAL A 204 7.29 1.92 10.30
CA VAL A 204 6.11 2.66 9.87
C VAL A 204 4.87 2.04 10.52
N ARG A 205 3.87 2.87 10.83
CA ARG A 205 2.50 2.45 11.18
C ARG A 205 1.48 3.33 10.48
N ALA A 206 0.33 2.77 10.13
CA ALA A 206 -0.72 3.43 9.36
C ALA A 206 -2.06 3.33 10.08
N PHE A 207 -2.54 4.44 10.62
CA PHE A 207 -3.83 4.51 11.31
C PHE A 207 -4.88 5.11 10.39
N VAL A 208 -5.98 4.38 10.19
CA VAL A 208 -7.05 4.75 9.27
C VAL A 208 -8.40 4.70 9.96
N GLY A 209 -9.10 5.84 9.96
CA GLY A 209 -10.45 5.97 10.49
C GLY A 209 -11.50 5.59 9.43
N GLY A 210 -12.53 4.86 9.84
CA GLY A 210 -13.73 4.61 9.02
C GLY A 210 -13.63 3.50 7.96
N LEU A 211 -12.49 2.83 7.81
CA LEU A 211 -12.28 1.73 6.85
C LEU A 211 -12.45 0.32 7.45
N GLY A 212 -13.10 0.21 8.62
CA GLY A 212 -13.38 -1.09 9.27
C GLY A 212 -12.17 -1.76 9.97
N VAL A 213 -10.95 -1.28 9.73
CA VAL A 213 -9.72 -1.68 10.44
C VAL A 213 -9.05 -0.42 11.00
N PRO A 214 -8.68 -0.36 12.29
CA PRO A 214 -8.09 0.84 12.89
C PRO A 214 -6.63 1.08 12.48
N GLU A 215 -5.91 0.03 12.07
CA GLU A 215 -4.51 0.07 11.63
C GLU A 215 -4.29 -0.88 10.45
N ASP A 216 -3.74 -0.38 9.34
CA ASP A 216 -3.44 -1.19 8.16
C ASP A 216 -2.06 -1.86 8.30
N PRO A 217 -1.95 -3.19 8.13
CA PRO A 217 -0.71 -3.94 8.36
C PRO A 217 0.47 -3.52 7.48
N VAL A 218 0.26 -3.29 6.18
CA VAL A 218 1.34 -2.85 5.27
C VAL A 218 0.78 -1.98 4.14
N THR A 219 1.15 -0.71 4.11
CA THR A 219 0.47 0.32 3.32
C THR A 219 1.38 0.92 2.25
N GLY A 220 1.28 0.43 1.01
CA GLY A 220 2.10 0.92 -0.10
C GLY A 220 1.92 2.41 -0.39
N SER A 221 0.69 2.93 -0.35
CA SER A 221 0.41 4.36 -0.63
C SER A 221 1.02 5.29 0.42
N LEU A 222 1.00 4.89 1.70
CA LEU A 222 1.62 5.66 2.77
C LEU A 222 3.14 5.70 2.57
N ASN A 223 3.76 4.55 2.34
CA ASN A 223 5.20 4.48 2.10
C ASN A 223 5.62 5.27 0.85
N ALA A 224 4.78 5.31 -0.20
CA ALA A 224 5.01 6.18 -1.36
C ALA A 224 4.99 7.68 -1.00
N GLY A 225 4.06 8.11 -0.14
CA GLY A 225 3.97 9.49 0.32
C GLY A 225 5.13 9.87 1.25
N LEU A 226 5.46 9.01 2.21
CA LEU A 226 6.61 9.18 3.10
C LEU A 226 7.91 9.26 2.31
N ALA A 227 8.11 8.37 1.33
CA ALA A 227 9.31 8.38 0.49
C ALA A 227 9.44 9.69 -0.31
N GLN A 228 8.36 10.18 -0.94
CA GLN A 228 8.39 11.48 -1.65
C GLN A 228 8.80 12.62 -0.73
N TRP A 229 8.26 12.66 0.49
CA TRP A 229 8.60 13.69 1.48
C TRP A 229 10.02 13.55 2.01
N LEU A 230 10.37 12.40 2.59
CA LEU A 230 11.62 12.21 3.33
C LEU A 230 12.84 12.23 2.41
N ILE A 231 12.73 11.70 1.19
CA ILE A 231 13.79 11.79 0.18
C ILE A 231 13.93 13.24 -0.30
N GLY A 232 12.81 13.89 -0.63
CA GLY A 232 12.80 15.29 -1.08
C GLY A 232 13.41 16.25 -0.05
N ALA A 233 13.15 16.01 1.23
CA ALA A 233 13.72 16.74 2.35
C ALA A 233 15.15 16.30 2.73
N ARG A 234 15.73 15.30 2.03
CA ARG A 234 17.06 14.72 2.29
C ARG A 234 17.24 14.17 3.71
N ILE A 235 16.16 13.67 4.29
CA ILE A 235 16.15 13.01 5.61
C ILE A 235 16.58 11.55 5.48
N VAL A 236 16.22 10.89 4.37
CA VAL A 236 16.58 9.50 4.05
C VAL A 236 17.23 9.43 2.66
N PRO A 237 18.05 8.40 2.37
CA PRO A 237 18.60 8.20 1.03
C PRO A 237 17.50 7.87 0.00
N GLY A 238 17.83 8.01 -1.28
CA GLY A 238 16.91 7.71 -2.40
C GLY A 238 16.51 6.23 -2.51
N SER A 239 17.24 5.32 -1.86
CA SER A 239 16.85 3.91 -1.74
C SER A 239 17.00 3.43 -0.31
N TYR A 240 15.95 2.77 0.19
CA TYR A 240 15.91 2.18 1.53
C TYR A 240 14.80 1.12 1.63
N THR A 241 14.78 0.38 2.74
CA THR A 241 13.67 -0.51 3.08
C THR A 241 12.94 0.05 4.30
N ALA A 242 11.61 0.03 4.30
CA ALA A 242 10.78 0.30 5.47
C ALA A 242 10.14 -1.00 5.98
N GLN A 243 9.95 -1.07 7.29
CA GLN A 243 9.18 -2.13 7.95
C GLN A 243 7.84 -1.57 8.44
N GLN A 244 6.78 -2.37 8.30
CA GLN A 244 5.45 -2.03 8.79
C GLN A 244 4.74 -3.27 9.32
N GLY A 245 3.87 -3.05 10.30
CA GLY A 245 2.95 -4.06 10.81
C GLY A 245 3.51 -4.89 11.97
N THR A 246 4.69 -4.54 12.50
CA THR A 246 5.33 -5.21 13.63
C THR A 246 4.39 -5.36 14.83
N ARG A 247 3.64 -4.29 15.17
CA ARG A 247 2.64 -4.30 16.27
C ARG A 247 1.46 -5.25 16.02
N LEU A 248 1.16 -5.54 14.77
CA LEU A 248 0.08 -6.42 14.35
C LEU A 248 0.57 -7.87 14.11
N GLY A 249 1.80 -8.20 14.51
CA GLY A 249 2.40 -9.51 14.27
C GLY A 249 2.74 -9.77 12.79
N ARG A 250 2.87 -8.71 11.99
CA ARG A 250 3.27 -8.76 10.58
C ARG A 250 4.73 -8.36 10.42
N ARG A 251 5.29 -8.61 9.24
CA ARG A 251 6.65 -8.28 8.84
C ARG A 251 6.66 -7.77 7.41
N GLY A 252 5.94 -6.68 7.16
CA GLY A 252 5.95 -6.00 5.87
C GLY A 252 7.32 -5.42 5.59
N ARG A 253 7.86 -5.67 4.39
CA ARG A 253 9.11 -5.08 3.88
C ARG A 253 8.80 -4.33 2.59
N ILE A 254 8.83 -3.01 2.68
CA ILE A 254 8.61 -2.11 1.54
C ILE A 254 9.95 -1.60 1.06
N HIS A 255 10.28 -1.87 -0.20
CA HIS A 255 11.51 -1.41 -0.84
C HIS A 255 11.23 -0.14 -1.62
N ILE A 256 11.95 0.92 -1.28
CA ILE A 256 11.88 2.22 -1.95
C ILE A 256 13.11 2.37 -2.84
N SER A 257 12.91 2.76 -4.09
CA SER A 257 14.00 3.14 -4.99
C SER A 257 13.64 4.37 -5.80
N GLN A 258 14.41 5.44 -5.65
CA GLN A 258 14.36 6.61 -6.52
C GLN A 258 15.37 6.41 -7.66
N GLU A 259 14.83 6.28 -8.87
CA GLU A 259 15.60 6.17 -10.12
C GLU A 259 15.38 7.42 -10.99
N GLU A 260 16.05 7.50 -12.14
CA GLU A 260 15.91 8.60 -13.08
C GLU A 260 14.48 8.79 -13.61
N ASP A 261 13.73 7.69 -13.75
CA ASP A 261 12.36 7.69 -14.28
C ASP A 261 11.27 7.82 -13.22
N GLY A 262 11.63 7.85 -11.93
CA GLY A 262 10.70 8.08 -10.85
C GLY A 262 11.00 7.33 -9.56
N LEU A 263 10.06 7.44 -8.63
CA LEU A 263 10.09 6.75 -7.35
C LEU A 263 9.27 5.46 -7.42
N TRP A 264 9.88 4.36 -7.01
CA TRP A 264 9.30 3.02 -7.10
C TRP A 264 9.10 2.42 -5.71
N VAL A 265 7.93 1.84 -5.50
CA VAL A 265 7.54 1.16 -4.25
C VAL A 265 7.35 -0.31 -4.55
N GLY A 266 8.29 -1.12 -4.05
CA GLY A 266 8.35 -2.54 -4.31
C GLY A 266 8.23 -3.42 -3.08
N GLY A 267 7.97 -4.69 -3.32
CA GLY A 267 7.78 -5.68 -2.27
C GLY A 267 7.73 -7.10 -2.81
N ASP A 268 8.15 -8.03 -1.98
CA ASP A 268 7.99 -9.45 -2.27
C ASP A 268 6.51 -9.84 -2.17
N THR A 269 6.11 -10.87 -2.92
CA THR A 269 4.72 -11.31 -3.03
C THR A 269 4.66 -12.83 -2.96
N VAL A 270 3.83 -13.35 -2.06
CA VAL A 270 3.68 -14.79 -1.83
C VAL A 270 2.25 -15.22 -2.13
N ILE A 271 2.09 -16.16 -3.06
CA ILE A 271 0.79 -16.78 -3.31
C ILE A 271 0.49 -17.77 -2.19
N GLY A 272 -0.60 -17.53 -1.45
CA GLY A 272 -0.99 -18.36 -0.31
C GLY A 272 -2.14 -19.32 -0.59
N VAL A 273 -3.12 -18.87 -1.37
CA VAL A 273 -4.31 -19.65 -1.71
C VAL A 273 -4.55 -19.60 -3.21
N THR A 274 -4.83 -20.75 -3.81
CA THR A 274 -5.29 -20.87 -5.19
C THR A 274 -6.53 -21.76 -5.23
N GLY A 275 -7.52 -21.39 -6.03
CA GLY A 275 -8.73 -22.21 -6.16
C GLY A 275 -9.75 -21.59 -7.09
N THR A 276 -11.03 -21.83 -6.80
CA THR A 276 -12.15 -21.29 -7.56
C THR A 276 -13.22 -20.75 -6.64
N VAL A 277 -13.83 -19.62 -7.01
CA VAL A 277 -15.00 -19.04 -6.33
C VAL A 277 -16.22 -19.13 -7.24
N THR A 278 -17.39 -19.38 -6.64
CA THR A 278 -18.66 -19.41 -7.37
C THR A 278 -19.25 -18.01 -7.36
N LEU A 279 -18.97 -17.24 -8.41
CA LEU A 279 -19.52 -15.90 -8.63
C LEU A 279 -20.25 -15.89 -9.97
N ALA A 280 -21.55 -15.61 -9.92
CA ALA A 280 -22.40 -15.46 -11.09
C ALA A 280 -22.55 -13.97 -11.38
#